data_AF-A0A957YVV2-F1
#
_entry.id   AF-A0A957YVV2-F1
#
_cell.length_a   1.000
_cell.length_b   1.000
_cell.length_c   1.000
_cell.angle_alpha   90.00
_cell.angle_beta   90.00
_cell.angle_gamma   90.00
#
_symmetry.space_group_name_H-M   'P 1'
#
loop_
_entity.id
_entity.type
_entity.pdbx_description
1 polymer ?
#
loop_
_entity_poly.entity_id
_entity_poly.type
_entity_poly.pdbx_seq_one_letter_code
_entity_poly.pdbx_strand_id
1 'polypeptide(L)'
;DDVRTTIDDFLQIRLPLDNWSTSGIAIQPPSNDQLEQYGKRIKAELDEFVAGRAHHLVQITCSDDLIECMIDSQQSNRRKEIEVISTSAASLSRLNLLSTFSEQLRTQISQWVYVQRNLRVYDESRIYIYKSPRLVDWTETQAIIDAKDIIGHILTSAHLTHE
;
A
#
# COMPACT_ATOMS: atom_id res chain seq x y z
N ASP A 1 -13.13 12.45 10.49
CA ASP A 1 -12.14 12.80 9.45
C ASP A 1 -12.25 11.96 8.18
N ASP A 2 -12.40 10.64 8.25
CA ASP A 2 -12.33 9.76 7.06
C ASP A 2 -13.32 10.08 5.95
N VAL A 3 -14.52 10.56 6.27
CA VAL A 3 -15.50 11.03 5.28
C VAL A 3 -14.96 12.23 4.50
N ARG A 4 -14.27 13.16 5.17
CA ARG A 4 -13.66 14.33 4.52
C ARG A 4 -12.47 13.91 3.67
N THR A 5 -11.59 13.05 4.18
CA THR A 5 -10.49 12.45 3.42
C THR A 5 -10.99 11.74 2.16
N THR A 6 -12.08 10.99 2.27
CA THR A 6 -12.71 10.30 1.13
C THR A 6 -13.27 11.28 0.10
N ILE A 7 -13.93 12.35 0.55
CA ILE A 7 -14.46 13.39 -0.34
C ILE A 7 -13.31 14.12 -1.04
N ASP A 8 -12.26 14.49 -0.31
CA ASP A 8 -11.11 15.20 -0.86
C ASP A 8 -10.36 14.33 -1.88
N ASP A 9 -10.10 13.06 -1.57
CA ASP A 9 -9.52 12.08 -2.51
C ASP A 9 -10.40 11.89 -3.76
N PHE A 10 -11.72 11.83 -3.57
CA PHE A 10 -12.64 11.71 -4.69
C PHE A 10 -12.55 12.93 -5.60
N LEU A 11 -12.66 14.15 -5.05
CA LEU A 11 -12.66 15.38 -5.83
C LEU A 11 -11.33 15.63 -6.55
N GLN A 12 -10.21 15.35 -5.90
CA GLN A 12 -8.89 15.70 -6.41
C GLN A 12 -8.28 14.63 -7.32
N ILE A 13 -8.61 13.35 -7.10
CA ILE A 13 -7.89 12.24 -7.74
C ILE A 13 -8.83 11.41 -8.61
N ARG A 14 -10.03 11.07 -8.13
CA ARG A 14 -10.94 10.16 -8.85
C ARG A 14 -11.87 10.86 -9.82
N LEU A 15 -12.46 11.99 -9.45
CA LEU A 15 -13.35 12.78 -10.30
C LEU A 15 -12.69 13.23 -11.62
N PRO A 16 -11.40 13.62 -11.66
CA PRO A 16 -10.71 13.94 -12.90
C PRO A 16 -10.55 12.77 -13.89
N LEU A 17 -10.78 11.52 -13.46
CA LEU A 17 -10.77 10.35 -14.35
C LEU A 17 -11.97 10.33 -15.31
N ASP A 18 -13.08 10.96 -14.95
CA ASP A 18 -14.27 11.05 -15.81
C ASP A 18 -14.05 11.95 -17.03
N ASN A 19 -13.06 12.85 -16.94
CA ASN A 19 -12.63 13.73 -18.02
C ASN A 19 -11.25 13.31 -18.53
N TRP A 20 -11.20 12.73 -19.73
CA TRP A 20 -9.97 12.21 -20.36
C TRP A 20 -8.81 13.22 -20.45
N SER A 21 -9.10 14.53 -20.46
CA SER A 21 -8.10 15.61 -20.50
C SER A 21 -7.44 15.92 -19.14
N THR A 22 -8.06 15.51 -18.02
CA THR A 22 -7.57 15.75 -16.65
C THR A 22 -7.18 14.47 -15.90
N SER A 23 -7.37 13.30 -16.52
CA SER A 23 -7.06 11.99 -15.93
C SER A 23 -5.57 11.77 -15.60
N GLY A 24 -4.68 12.66 -16.07
CA GLY A 24 -3.24 12.59 -15.88
C GLY A 24 -2.80 12.56 -14.41
N ILE A 25 -3.49 13.27 -13.51
CA ILE A 25 -3.08 13.37 -12.09
C ILE A 25 -3.17 12.01 -11.39
N ALA A 26 -4.23 11.25 -11.65
CA ALA A 26 -4.49 9.96 -11.01
C ALA A 26 -3.48 8.87 -11.41
N ILE A 27 -2.92 8.97 -12.61
CA ILE A 27 -1.99 7.99 -13.19
C ILE A 27 -0.52 8.40 -13.02
N GLN A 28 -0.25 9.63 -12.56
CA GLN A 28 1.10 10.08 -12.25
C GLN A 28 1.67 9.30 -11.07
N PRO A 29 3.01 9.11 -11.01
CA PRO A 29 3.67 8.58 -9.83
C PRO A 29 3.37 9.43 -8.59
N PRO A 30 3.08 8.81 -7.43
CA PRO A 30 2.90 9.55 -6.19
C PRO A 30 4.22 10.20 -5.75
N SER A 31 4.12 11.38 -5.15
CA SER A 31 5.24 12.03 -4.45
C SER A 31 5.58 11.30 -3.13
N ASN A 32 6.78 11.55 -2.61
CA ASN A 32 7.19 10.99 -1.30
C ASN A 32 6.23 11.41 -0.18
N ASP A 33 5.71 12.64 -0.18
CA ASP A 33 4.77 13.12 0.83
C ASP A 33 3.44 12.36 0.76
N GLN A 34 2.95 12.06 -0.45
CA GLN A 34 1.74 11.27 -0.65
C GLN A 34 1.94 9.81 -0.20
N LEU A 35 3.11 9.22 -0.48
CA LEU A 35 3.46 7.90 0.02
C LEU A 35 3.60 7.88 1.56
N GLU A 36 4.14 8.93 2.14
CA GLU A 36 4.24 9.08 3.59
C GLU A 36 2.85 9.22 4.23
N GLN A 37 1.94 10.00 3.63
CA GLN A 37 0.54 10.10 4.05
C GLN A 37 -0.17 8.75 4.00
N TYR A 38 -0.03 8.02 2.88
CA TYR A 38 -0.52 6.65 2.75
C TYR A 38 0.04 5.75 3.87
N GLY A 39 1.35 5.79 4.10
CA GLY A 39 2.03 4.98 5.10
C GLY A 39 1.58 5.31 6.53
N LYS A 40 1.41 6.59 6.85
CA LYS A 40 0.88 7.06 8.14
C LYS A 40 -0.56 6.57 8.35
N ARG A 41 -1.39 6.67 7.31
CA ARG A 41 -2.79 6.25 7.36
C ARG A 41 -2.93 4.75 7.58
N ILE A 42 -2.26 3.91 6.76
CA ILE A 42 -2.34 2.45 6.92
C ILE A 42 -1.79 1.99 8.28
N LYS A 43 -0.70 2.62 8.76
CA LYS A 43 -0.17 2.36 10.09
C LYS A 43 -1.19 2.68 11.18
N ALA A 44 -1.86 3.82 11.09
CA ALA A 44 -2.84 4.24 12.09
C ALA A 44 -4.01 3.24 12.20
N GLU A 45 -4.58 2.84 11.06
CA GLU A 45 -5.68 1.87 11.00
C GLU A 45 -5.29 0.52 11.61
N LEU A 46 -4.09 0.02 11.29
CA LEU A 46 -3.60 -1.27 11.81
C LEU A 46 -3.21 -1.20 13.28
N ASP A 47 -2.56 -0.11 13.72
CA ASP A 47 -2.22 0.12 15.14
C ASP A 47 -3.49 0.25 16.00
N GLU A 48 -4.54 0.90 15.48
CA GLU A 48 -5.85 1.00 16.14
C GLU A 48 -6.50 -0.38 16.30
N PHE A 49 -6.48 -1.20 15.25
CA PHE A 49 -7.02 -2.56 15.29
C PHE A 49 -6.37 -3.44 16.35
N VAL A 50 -5.04 -3.37 16.52
CA VAL A 50 -4.33 -4.13 17.55
C VAL A 50 -4.42 -3.51 18.95
N ALA A 51 -5.12 -2.38 19.10
CA ALA A 51 -5.42 -1.70 20.36
C ALA A 51 -4.19 -1.53 21.28
N GLY A 52 -3.05 -1.14 20.69
CA GLY A 52 -1.80 -0.89 21.43
C GLY A 52 -1.04 -2.15 21.89
N ARG A 53 -1.45 -3.35 21.46
CA ARG A 53 -0.72 -4.61 21.75
C ARG A 53 0.57 -4.75 20.92
N ALA A 54 0.63 -4.08 19.78
CA ALA A 54 1.78 -4.05 18.89
C ALA A 54 1.82 -2.70 18.16
N HIS A 55 2.97 -2.41 17.54
CA HIS A 55 3.11 -1.28 16.62
C HIS A 55 3.65 -1.77 15.29
N HIS A 56 3.08 -1.25 14.20
CA HIS A 56 3.51 -1.60 12.85
C HIS A 56 4.63 -0.69 12.39
N LEU A 57 5.71 -1.27 11.87
CA LEU A 57 6.69 -0.56 11.05
C LEU A 57 6.20 -0.58 9.60
N VAL A 58 6.20 0.57 8.93
CA VAL A 58 5.87 0.64 7.50
C VAL A 58 7.06 1.22 6.75
N GLN A 59 7.51 0.47 5.74
CA GLN A 59 8.57 0.87 4.82
C GLN A 59 8.03 0.82 3.39
N ILE A 60 8.17 1.90 2.65
CA ILE A 60 7.75 2.01 1.26
C ILE A 60 8.99 2.13 0.39
N THR A 61 9.16 1.22 -0.57
CA THR A 61 10.30 1.20 -1.50
C THR A 61 9.81 1.46 -2.91
N CYS A 62 10.37 2.50 -3.54
CA CYS A 62 9.93 2.96 -4.86
C CYS A 62 10.85 2.43 -5.97
N SER A 63 10.25 1.83 -7.00
CA SER A 63 10.87 1.65 -8.32
C SER A 63 9.99 2.28 -9.40
N ASP A 64 10.54 2.39 -10.61
CA ASP A 64 9.85 3.01 -11.75
C ASP A 64 8.60 2.24 -12.20
N ASP A 65 8.56 0.92 -11.95
CA ASP A 65 7.52 0.04 -12.43
C ASP A 65 6.60 -0.51 -11.33
N LEU A 66 7.06 -0.48 -10.07
CA LEU A 66 6.37 -1.11 -8.95
C LEU A 66 6.78 -0.45 -7.62
N ILE A 67 5.81 -0.18 -6.76
CA ILE A 67 6.07 0.28 -5.40
C ILE A 67 5.73 -0.85 -4.43
N GLU A 68 6.65 -1.13 -3.53
CA GLU A 68 6.50 -2.09 -2.43
C GLU A 68 6.21 -1.34 -1.13
N CYS A 69 5.15 -1.74 -0.43
CA CYS A 69 4.88 -1.33 0.94
C CYS A 69 5.00 -2.55 1.85
N MET A 70 6.06 -2.60 2.64
CA MET A 70 6.28 -3.62 3.66
C MET A 70 5.72 -3.10 5.00
N ILE A 71 4.93 -3.95 5.65
CA ILE A 71 4.38 -3.72 6.97
C ILE A 71 4.90 -4.85 7.88
N ASP A 72 5.54 -4.50 8.98
CA ASP A 72 6.10 -5.47 9.94
C ASP A 72 5.50 -5.22 11.33
N SER A 73 4.86 -6.23 11.91
CA SER A 73 4.27 -6.16 13.24
C SER A 73 5.34 -6.36 14.31
N GLN A 74 5.75 -5.29 14.98
CA GLN A 74 6.74 -5.35 16.05
C GLN A 74 6.06 -5.28 17.41
N GLN A 75 6.40 -6.21 18.32
CA GLN A 75 6.00 -6.15 19.74
C GLN A 75 6.75 -5.06 20.55
N SER A 76 7.50 -4.19 19.88
CA SER A 76 8.29 -3.15 20.54
C SER A 76 7.40 -1.97 20.94
N ASN A 77 7.57 -1.47 22.15
CA ASN A 77 6.86 -0.29 22.67
C ASN A 77 7.36 1.05 22.08
N ARG A 78 8.04 1.03 20.93
CA ARG A 78 8.57 2.21 20.26
C ARG A 78 7.82 2.45 18.96
N ARG A 79 7.13 3.59 18.88
CA ARG A 79 6.63 4.12 17.62
C ARG A 79 7.83 4.43 16.72
N LYS A 80 7.94 3.73 15.59
CA LYS A 80 8.86 4.07 14.51
C LYS A 80 8.13 4.92 13.47
N GLU A 81 8.87 5.86 12.88
CA GLU A 81 8.41 6.68 11.76
C GLU A 81 8.30 5.84 10.48
N ILE A 82 7.54 6.35 9.51
CA ILE A 82 7.39 5.74 8.19
C ILE A 82 8.67 5.98 7.41
N GLU A 83 9.22 4.94 6.78
CA GLU A 83 10.41 5.07 5.94
C GLU A 83 10.02 4.98 4.46
N VAL A 84 10.25 6.05 3.70
CA VAL A 84 10.07 6.07 2.24
C VAL A 84 11.45 6.03 1.57
N ILE A 85 11.76 4.92 0.94
CA ILE A 85 13.02 4.67 0.22
C ILE A 85 12.79 4.97 -1.26
N SER A 86 13.39 6.07 -1.73
CA SER A 86 13.36 6.44 -3.15
C SER A 86 14.19 5.49 -4.00
N THR A 87 13.95 5.50 -5.31
CA THR A 87 14.71 4.70 -6.28
C THR A 87 16.21 4.99 -6.22
N SER A 88 16.62 6.24 -5.98
CA SER A 88 18.04 6.61 -5.84
C SER A 88 18.70 6.07 -4.56
N ALA A 89 17.91 5.77 -3.52
CA ALA A 89 18.39 5.27 -2.24
C ALA A 89 18.26 3.74 -2.10
N ALA A 90 17.44 3.10 -2.93
CA ALA A 90 17.28 1.66 -2.95
C ALA A 90 18.51 0.95 -3.52
N SER A 91 18.83 -0.25 -3.02
CA SER A 91 19.91 -1.05 -3.57
C SER A 91 19.55 -1.56 -4.98
N LEU A 92 20.55 -1.57 -5.88
CA LEU A 92 20.37 -2.05 -7.26
C LEU A 92 19.75 -3.46 -7.32
N SER A 93 20.16 -4.36 -6.43
CA SER A 93 19.61 -5.71 -6.34
C SER A 93 18.11 -5.71 -6.02
N ARG A 94 17.64 -4.81 -5.15
CA ARG A 94 16.23 -4.70 -4.78
C ARG A 94 15.40 -4.06 -5.89
N LEU A 95 15.95 -3.06 -6.59
CA LEU A 95 15.31 -2.48 -7.77
C LEU A 95 15.16 -3.51 -8.90
N ASN A 96 16.21 -4.28 -9.18
CA ASN A 96 16.15 -5.36 -10.17
C ASN A 96 15.11 -6.41 -9.80
N LEU A 97 15.01 -6.79 -8.52
CA LEU A 97 13.99 -7.72 -8.05
C LEU A 97 12.58 -7.18 -8.31
N LEU A 98 12.31 -5.92 -7.95
CA LEU A 98 10.99 -5.30 -8.19
C LEU A 98 10.67 -5.18 -9.69
N SER A 99 11.66 -4.87 -10.52
CA SER A 99 11.50 -4.83 -11.98
C SER A 99 11.12 -6.19 -12.55
N THR A 100 11.91 -7.22 -12.25
CA THR A 100 11.63 -8.61 -12.68
C THR A 100 10.27 -9.08 -12.17
N PHE A 101 9.92 -8.74 -10.93
CA PHE A 101 8.64 -9.11 -10.36
C PHE A 101 7.47 -8.41 -11.05
N SER A 102 7.61 -7.13 -11.39
CA SER A 102 6.61 -6.39 -12.17
C SER A 102 6.35 -7.02 -13.54
N GLU A 103 7.42 -7.41 -14.25
CA GLU A 103 7.31 -8.13 -15.53
C GLU A 103 6.58 -9.47 -15.38
N GLN A 104 6.91 -10.23 -14.33
CA GLN A 104 6.25 -11.50 -14.04
C GLN A 104 4.76 -11.32 -13.71
N LEU A 105 4.40 -10.30 -12.92
CA LEU A 105 2.99 -10.01 -12.61
C LEU A 105 2.20 -9.62 -13.85
N ARG A 106 2.79 -8.84 -14.77
CA ARG A 106 2.17 -8.45 -16.04
C ARG A 106 1.96 -9.65 -16.98
N THR A 107 2.85 -10.64 -16.95
CA THR A 107 2.83 -11.81 -17.86
C THR A 107 2.02 -12.98 -17.33
N GLN A 108 2.09 -13.28 -16.03
CA GLN A 108 1.47 -14.45 -15.43
C GLN A 108 0.00 -14.23 -15.06
N ILE A 109 -0.39 -12.99 -14.73
CA ILE A 109 -1.74 -12.73 -14.22
C ILE A 109 -2.59 -11.98 -15.25
N SER A 110 -3.13 -12.75 -16.20
CA SER A 110 -3.99 -12.26 -17.28
C SER A 110 -5.33 -11.72 -16.76
N GLN A 111 -5.62 -10.43 -17.01
CA GLN A 111 -6.90 -9.70 -16.85
C GLN A 111 -7.63 -9.73 -15.48
N TRP A 112 -7.58 -10.82 -14.71
CA TRP A 112 -8.24 -10.97 -13.41
C TRP A 112 -7.58 -10.14 -12.29
N VAL A 113 -6.27 -9.90 -12.35
CA VAL A 113 -5.59 -8.95 -11.42
C VAL A 113 -5.82 -7.48 -11.79
N TYR A 114 -6.29 -7.17 -13.00
CA TYR A 114 -6.78 -5.82 -13.26
C TYR A 114 -8.00 -5.47 -12.37
N VAL A 115 -8.70 -6.50 -11.87
CA VAL A 115 -9.81 -6.38 -10.90
C VAL A 115 -9.30 -6.42 -9.45
N GLN A 116 -8.28 -7.23 -9.13
CA GLN A 116 -7.57 -7.21 -7.84
C GLN A 116 -6.34 -6.29 -7.89
N ARG A 117 -6.56 -4.99 -7.63
CA ARG A 117 -5.65 -3.84 -7.87
C ARG A 117 -4.25 -3.89 -7.25
N ASN A 118 -3.91 -4.90 -6.45
CA ASN A 118 -2.60 -5.04 -5.83
C ASN A 118 -2.30 -6.50 -5.48
N LEU A 119 -1.01 -6.86 -5.49
CA LEU A 119 -0.58 -8.15 -4.96
C LEU A 119 -0.27 -7.98 -3.47
N ARG A 120 -0.77 -8.91 -2.66
CA ARG A 120 -0.46 -8.98 -1.23
C ARG A 120 0.22 -10.29 -0.91
N VAL A 121 1.31 -10.23 -0.17
CA VAL A 121 2.05 -11.39 0.32
C VAL A 121 2.08 -11.32 1.85
N TYR A 122 1.62 -12.39 2.50
CA TYR A 122 1.63 -12.52 3.96
C TYR A 122 2.73 -13.51 4.34
N ASP A 123 3.69 -13.04 5.14
CA ASP A 123 4.87 -13.79 5.58
C ASP A 123 5.01 -13.66 7.09
N GLU A 124 4.39 -14.58 7.84
CA GLU A 124 4.35 -14.67 9.31
C GLU A 124 4.08 -13.35 10.05
N SER A 125 5.10 -12.49 10.19
CA SER A 125 5.06 -11.19 10.87
C SER A 125 4.99 -9.99 9.92
N ARG A 126 5.13 -10.21 8.61
CA ARG A 126 5.24 -9.19 7.58
C ARG A 126 4.15 -9.33 6.54
N ILE A 127 3.72 -8.18 6.04
CA ILE A 127 2.77 -8.05 4.95
C ILE A 127 3.40 -7.16 3.90
N TYR A 128 3.44 -7.63 2.67
CA TYR A 128 3.92 -6.86 1.53
C TYR A 128 2.75 -6.52 0.62
N ILE A 129 2.61 -5.25 0.28
CA ILE A 129 1.64 -4.76 -0.71
C ILE A 129 2.42 -4.22 -1.90
N TYR A 130 2.16 -4.77 -3.08
CA TYR A 130 2.75 -4.33 -4.34
C TYR A 130 1.70 -3.69 -5.23
N LYS A 131 1.95 -2.46 -5.66
CA LYS A 131 1.05 -1.74 -6.58
C LYS A 131 1.82 -0.98 -7.63
N SER A 132 1.14 -0.68 -8.74
CA SER A 132 1.65 0.23 -9.75
C SER A 132 1.93 1.62 -9.16
N PRO A 133 2.91 2.37 -9.69
CA PRO A 133 3.21 3.73 -9.26
C PRO A 133 2.19 4.73 -9.85
N ARG A 134 0.91 4.56 -9.52
CA ARG A 134 -0.18 5.49 -9.90
C ARG A 134 -0.75 6.10 -8.64
N LEU A 135 -0.85 7.42 -8.57
CA LEU A 135 -1.33 8.13 -7.38
C LEU A 135 -2.66 7.60 -6.85
N VAL A 136 -3.60 7.22 -7.72
CA VAL A 136 -4.90 6.67 -7.33
C VAL A 136 -4.82 5.40 -6.45
N ASP A 137 -3.72 4.65 -6.55
CA ASP A 137 -3.47 3.42 -5.79
C ASP A 137 -2.77 3.68 -4.44
N TRP A 138 -2.35 4.93 -4.17
CA TRP A 138 -1.54 5.33 -3.00
C TRP A 138 -2.16 6.51 -2.23
N THR A 139 -3.47 6.63 -2.26
CA THR A 139 -4.22 7.67 -1.53
C THR A 139 -4.50 7.26 -0.08
N GLU A 140 -4.82 8.22 0.80
CA GLU A 140 -5.23 7.90 2.18
C GLU A 140 -6.50 7.02 2.20
N THR A 141 -7.46 7.28 1.32
CA THR A 141 -8.65 6.41 1.19
C THR A 141 -8.26 4.99 0.79
N GLN A 142 -7.28 4.86 -0.11
CA GLN A 142 -6.79 3.54 -0.51
C GLN A 142 -6.08 2.84 0.66
N ALA A 143 -5.32 3.56 1.49
CA ALA A 143 -4.73 3.02 2.71
C ALA A 143 -5.78 2.44 3.68
N ILE A 144 -6.91 3.13 3.87
CA ILE A 144 -8.03 2.65 4.70
C ILE A 144 -8.61 1.35 4.14
N ILE A 145 -8.81 1.29 2.82
CA ILE A 145 -9.34 0.09 2.15
C ILE A 145 -8.36 -1.08 2.32
N ASP A 146 -7.07 -0.84 2.09
CA ASP A 146 -6.05 -1.88 2.23
C ASP A 146 -5.90 -2.38 3.67
N ALA A 147 -6.00 -1.49 4.66
CA ALA A 147 -6.02 -1.88 6.07
C ALA A 147 -7.20 -2.79 6.41
N LYS A 148 -8.41 -2.46 5.92
CA LYS A 148 -9.61 -3.28 6.12
C LYS A 148 -9.49 -4.66 5.49
N ASP A 149 -8.93 -4.74 4.28
CA ASP A 149 -8.67 -6.02 3.62
C ASP A 149 -7.68 -6.87 4.43
N ILE A 150 -6.61 -6.27 4.94
CA ILE A 150 -5.61 -6.94 5.80
C ILE A 150 -6.27 -7.45 7.09
N ILE A 151 -7.03 -6.60 7.78
CA ILE A 151 -7.75 -6.96 9.01
C ILE A 151 -8.71 -8.12 8.75
N GLY A 152 -9.49 -8.05 7.65
CA GLY A 152 -10.39 -9.12 7.24
C GLY A 152 -9.66 -10.44 7.00
N HIS A 153 -8.51 -10.40 6.34
CA HIS A 153 -7.68 -11.58 6.14
C HIS A 153 -7.19 -12.16 7.47
N ILE A 154 -6.63 -11.33 8.36
CA ILE A 154 -6.15 -11.76 9.70
C ILE A 154 -7.27 -12.44 10.50
N LEU A 155 -8.46 -11.84 10.55
CA LEU A 155 -9.61 -12.39 11.26
C LEU A 155 -10.04 -13.74 10.69
N THR A 156 -10.02 -13.88 9.36
CA THR A 156 -10.39 -15.13 8.67
C THR A 156 -9.35 -16.23 8.93
N SER A 157 -8.05 -15.92 8.82
CA SER A 157 -6.98 -16.89 9.08
C SER A 157 -6.94 -17.34 10.54
N ALA A 158 -7.20 -16.44 11.49
CA ALA A 158 -7.30 -16.78 12.91
C ALA A 158 -8.49 -17.71 13.20
N HIS A 159 -9.62 -17.53 12.51
CA HIS A 159 -10.77 -18.42 12.68
C HIS A 159 -10.47 -19.85 12.22
N LEU A 160 -9.79 -20.00 11.08
CA LEU A 160 -9.41 -21.31 10.51
C LEU A 160 -8.36 -22.08 11.33
N THR A 161 -7.65 -21.44 12.26
CA THR A 161 -6.68 -22.11 13.14
C THR A 161 -7.31 -22.64 14.44
N HIS A 162 -8.58 -22.32 14.70
CA HIS A 162 -9.32 -22.69 15.90
C HIS A 162 -10.45 -23.71 15.64
N GLU A 163 -10.58 -24.24 14.43
CA GLU A 163 -11.39 -25.42 14.07
C GLU A 163 -10.51 -26.66 13.91
#